data_AF-A0A9C7RKF3-F1
#
_entry.id   AF-A0A9C7RKF3-F1
#
_cell.length_a   1.000
_cell.length_b   1.000
_cell.length_c   1.000
_cell.angle_alpha   90.00
_cell.angle_beta   90.00
_cell.angle_gamma   90.00
#
_symmetry.space_group_name_H-M   'P 1'
#
loop_
_entity.id
_entity.type
_entity.pdbx_description
1 polymer ?
#
loop_
_entity_poly.entity_id
_entity_poly.type
_entity_poly.pdbx_seq_one_letter_code
_entity_poly.pdbx_strand_id
1 'polypeptide(L)'
;MTSDILEQSSFRDPSGFLFWRDGTLYRQINQLYQNNYQLLFDSGLYNELVDRELLVPHDEVEIEPPEPNAAYRIISTEHTSTRTRMIFGMISFSLLFFFSSIVLKSIS
;
A
#
# COMPACT_ATOMS: atom_id res chain seq x y z
N MET A 1 -9.43 -25.03 7.36
CA MET A 1 -8.07 -25.26 6.85
C MET A 1 -7.87 -24.27 5.73
N THR A 2 -7.46 -23.05 6.08
CA THR A 2 -7.16 -22.05 5.07
C THR A 2 -5.80 -22.40 4.49
N SER A 3 -5.75 -22.72 3.19
CA SER A 3 -4.51 -23.02 2.51
C SER A 3 -3.88 -21.72 2.04
N ASP A 4 -2.71 -21.39 2.57
CA ASP A 4 -1.91 -20.29 2.04
C ASP A 4 -1.28 -20.70 0.72
N ILE A 5 -1.47 -19.89 -0.33
CA ILE A 5 -0.84 -20.10 -1.64
C ILE A 5 0.35 -19.15 -1.74
N LEU A 6 1.56 -19.70 -1.66
CA LEU A 6 2.80 -18.92 -1.75
C LEU A 6 3.07 -18.48 -3.20
N GLU A 7 3.42 -17.21 -3.37
CA GLU A 7 3.87 -16.67 -4.65
C GLU A 7 5.35 -17.00 -4.89
N GLN A 8 5.60 -18.02 -5.70
CA GLN A 8 6.93 -18.59 -5.94
C GLN A 8 7.96 -17.58 -6.50
N SER A 9 7.48 -16.53 -7.18
CA SER A 9 8.35 -15.47 -7.72
C SER A 9 9.01 -14.64 -6.61
N SER A 10 8.33 -14.48 -5.46
CA SER A 10 8.83 -13.73 -4.31
C SER A 10 9.60 -14.58 -3.29
N PHE A 11 9.47 -15.91 -3.34
CA PHE A 11 10.14 -16.83 -2.41
C PHE A 11 11.68 -16.73 -2.46
N ARG A 12 12.25 -16.16 -3.53
CA ARG A 12 13.70 -15.97 -3.68
C ARG A 12 14.22 -14.71 -3.00
N ASP A 13 13.35 -13.81 -2.56
CA ASP A 13 13.75 -12.60 -1.86
C ASP A 13 13.89 -12.90 -0.36
N PRO A 14 15.10 -12.82 0.22
CA PRO A 14 15.28 -13.05 1.64
C PRO A 14 14.60 -11.98 2.51
N SER A 15 14.18 -10.85 1.93
CA SER A 15 13.45 -9.79 2.62
C SER A 15 12.02 -10.17 3.01
N GLY A 16 11.42 -11.14 2.32
CA GLY A 16 10.04 -11.54 2.52
C GLY A 16 9.38 -12.03 1.24
N PHE A 17 8.15 -12.52 1.34
CA PHE A 17 7.40 -13.10 0.23
C PHE A 17 5.91 -12.74 0.26
N LEU A 18 5.27 -12.84 -0.89
CA LEU A 18 3.83 -12.68 -1.09
C LEU A 18 3.12 -14.02 -0.93
N PHE A 19 1.93 -13.99 -0.36
CA PHE A 19 1.08 -15.17 -0.23
C PHE A 19 -0.40 -14.77 -0.29
N TRP A 20 -1.23 -15.68 -0.80
CA TRP A 20 -2.68 -15.53 -0.81
C TRP A 20 -3.30 -16.30 0.33
N ARG A 21 -4.23 -15.66 1.04
CA ARG A 21 -5.08 -16.27 2.06
C ARG A 21 -6.50 -15.81 1.87
N ASP A 22 -7.42 -16.76 1.71
CA ASP A 22 -8.86 -16.52 1.49
C ASP A 22 -9.17 -15.52 0.34
N GLY A 23 -8.31 -15.48 -0.69
CA GLY A 23 -8.46 -14.58 -1.84
C GLY A 23 -7.88 -13.17 -1.62
N THR A 24 -7.32 -12.88 -0.45
CA THR A 24 -6.58 -11.65 -0.16
C THR A 24 -5.08 -11.87 -0.31
N LEU A 25 -4.40 -10.89 -0.92
CA LEU A 25 -2.95 -10.87 -1.07
C LEU A 25 -2.29 -10.22 0.14
N TYR A 26 -1.35 -10.94 0.74
CA TYR A 26 -0.52 -10.48 1.85
C TYR A 26 0.95 -10.55 1.49
N ARG A 27 1.77 -9.77 2.19
CA ARG A 27 3.23 -9.90 2.17
C ARG A 27 3.73 -10.18 3.57
N GLN A 28 4.48 -11.26 3.74
CA GLN A 28 5.30 -11.46 4.92
C GLN A 28 6.63 -10.71 4.75
N ILE A 29 7.02 -9.98 5.78
CA ILE A 29 8.33 -9.34 5.91
C ILE A 29 9.14 -10.18 6.89
N ASN A 30 10.35 -10.55 6.47
CA ASN A 30 11.21 -11.40 7.27
C ASN A 30 12.06 -10.58 8.26
N GLN A 31 12.48 -11.21 9.36
CA GLN A 31 13.33 -10.63 10.40
C GLN A 31 14.64 -10.06 9.85
N LEU A 32 15.21 -10.69 8.81
CA LEU A 32 16.39 -10.17 8.12
C LEU A 32 16.20 -8.73 7.61
N TYR A 33 14.97 -8.36 7.24
CA TYR A 33 14.64 -7.05 6.69
C TYR A 33 14.08 -6.07 7.74
N GLN A 34 13.96 -6.48 9.00
CA GLN A 34 13.40 -5.67 10.08
C GLN A 34 14.04 -4.28 10.17
N ASN A 35 15.38 -4.20 10.16
CA ASN A 35 16.07 -2.91 10.30
C ASN A 35 15.78 -1.96 9.14
N ASN A 36 15.69 -2.49 7.91
CA ASN A 36 15.35 -1.67 6.73
C ASN A 36 13.89 -1.23 6.77
N TYR A 37 13.00 -2.12 7.17
CA TYR A 37 11.58 -1.80 7.33
C TYR A 37 11.38 -0.73 8.40
N GLN A 38 11.99 -0.86 9.57
CA GLN A 38 11.90 0.15 10.62
C GLN A 38 12.47 1.50 10.15
N LEU A 39 13.63 1.49 9.46
CA LEU A 39 14.23 2.70 8.91
C LEU A 39 13.33 3.40 7.88
N LEU A 40 12.56 2.65 7.09
CA LEU A 40 11.60 3.19 6.12
C LEU A 40 10.55 4.09 6.80
N PHE A 41 10.06 3.70 7.99
CA PHE A 41 9.11 4.51 8.76
C PHE A 41 9.81 5.61 9.56
N ASP A 42 10.89 5.28 10.27
CA ASP A 42 11.59 6.21 11.17
C ASP A 42 12.18 7.41 10.41
N SER A 43 12.62 7.20 9.17
CA SER A 43 13.16 8.27 8.32
C SER A 43 12.08 9.19 7.73
N GLY A 44 10.80 8.82 7.80
CA GLY A 44 9.72 9.50 7.10
C GLY A 44 9.67 9.21 5.59
N LEU A 45 10.61 8.40 5.05
CA LEU A 45 10.66 8.02 3.64
C LEU A 45 9.38 7.33 3.18
N TYR A 46 8.75 6.52 4.06
CA TYR A 46 7.45 5.92 3.78
C TYR A 46 6.42 6.94 3.30
N ASN A 47 6.25 8.03 4.07
CA ASN A 47 5.28 9.08 3.76
C ASN A 47 5.64 9.78 2.45
N GLU A 48 6.92 10.10 2.22
CA GLU A 48 7.38 10.72 0.97
C GLU A 48 7.10 9.83 -0.26
N LEU A 49 7.31 8.52 -0.16
CA LEU A 49 7.06 7.59 -1.26
C LEU A 49 5.56 7.38 -1.52
N VAL A 50 4.75 7.35 -0.46
CA VAL A 50 3.28 7.27 -0.57
C VAL A 50 2.71 8.53 -1.18
N ASP A 51 3.13 9.71 -0.71
CA ASP A 51 2.67 11.01 -1.21
C ASP A 51 3.05 11.22 -2.69
N ARG A 52 4.16 10.63 -3.13
CA ARG A 52 4.61 10.65 -4.53
C ARG A 52 4.04 9.53 -5.40
N GLU A 53 3.14 8.70 -4.86
CA GLU A 53 2.58 7.54 -5.57
C GLU A 53 3.63 6.52 -6.03
N LEU A 54 4.82 6.51 -5.41
CA LEU A 54 5.93 5.59 -5.70
C LEU A 54 5.83 4.31 -4.88
N LEU A 55 5.09 4.33 -3.78
CA LEU A 55 4.83 3.18 -2.93
C LEU A 55 3.33 3.01 -2.72
N VAL A 56 2.82 1.80 -2.96
CA VAL A 56 1.44 1.48 -2.62
C VAL A 56 1.32 1.49 -1.09
N PRO A 57 0.42 2.32 -0.52
CA PRO A 57 0.19 2.33 0.91
C PRO A 57 -0.21 0.95 1.38
N HIS A 58 0.23 0.53 2.55
CA HIS A 58 -0.10 -0.77 3.11
C HIS A 58 -0.29 -0.67 4.61
N ASP A 59 -1.10 -1.57 5.15
CA ASP A 59 -1.37 -1.66 6.58
C ASP A 59 -0.72 -2.93 7.15
N GLU A 60 -0.15 -2.82 8.35
CA GLU A 60 0.28 -3.98 9.13
C GLU A 60 -0.94 -4.73 9.66
N VAL A 61 -0.94 -6.06 9.47
CA VAL A 61 -2.02 -6.95 9.91
C VAL A 61 -1.49 -8.01 10.85
N GLU A 62 -2.27 -8.33 11.87
CA GLU A 62 -1.95 -9.37 12.85
C GLU A 62 -2.64 -10.68 12.43
N ILE A 63 -1.97 -11.45 11.58
CA ILE A 63 -2.42 -12.78 11.14
C ILE A 63 -1.29 -13.80 11.31
N GLU A 64 -1.63 -15.09 11.34
CA GLU A 64 -0.61 -16.13 11.46
C GLU A 64 0.34 -16.10 10.25
N PRO A 65 1.66 -16.00 10.43
CA PRO A 65 2.61 -16.02 9.32
C PRO A 65 2.72 -17.43 8.71
N PRO A 66 2.81 -17.54 7.38
CA PRO A 66 3.12 -18.82 6.73
C PRO A 66 4.47 -19.41 7.17
N GLU A 67 5.46 -18.56 7.47
CA GLU A 67 6.74 -18.98 8.04
C GLU A 67 7.06 -18.24 9.35
N PRO A 68 6.55 -18.72 10.50
CA PRO A 68 6.69 -18.02 11.79
C PRO A 68 8.13 -17.79 12.26
N ASN A 69 9.04 -18.70 11.94
CA ASN A 69 10.44 -18.60 12.36
C ASN A 69 11.19 -17.45 11.67
N ALA A 70 10.76 -17.08 10.46
CA ALA A 70 11.38 -16.01 9.68
C ALA A 70 10.58 -14.71 9.75
N ALA A 71 9.30 -14.75 10.14
CA ALA A 71 8.41 -13.61 10.10
C ALA A 71 8.76 -12.51 11.12
N TYR A 72 8.66 -11.27 10.67
CA TYR A 72 8.69 -10.07 11.50
C TYR A 72 7.34 -9.35 11.50
N ARG A 73 6.80 -9.07 10.31
CA ARG A 73 5.49 -8.42 10.12
C ARG A 73 4.78 -8.96 8.89
N ILE A 74 3.48 -8.76 8.83
CA ILE A 74 2.67 -9.06 7.65
C ILE A 74 1.93 -7.78 7.27
N ILE A 75 1.94 -7.47 5.99
CA ILE A 75 1.27 -6.28 5.45
C ILE A 75 0.25 -6.67 4.38
N SER A 76 -0.83 -5.88 4.29
CA SER A 76 -1.87 -5.99 3.26
C SER A 76 -2.00 -4.68 2.49
N THR A 77 -2.19 -4.79 1.18
CA THR A 77 -2.48 -3.65 0.29
C THR A 77 -3.98 -3.48 0.01
N GLU A 78 -4.83 -4.44 0.40
CA GLU A 78 -6.25 -4.41 0.06
C GLU A 78 -7.00 -3.31 0.83
N HIS A 79 -6.68 -3.14 2.12
CA HIS A 79 -7.40 -2.23 3.01
C HIS A 79 -7.15 -0.76 2.62
N THR A 80 -5.99 -0.48 2.02
CA THR A 80 -5.56 0.86 1.62
C THR A 80 -5.89 1.21 0.17
N SER A 81 -5.91 0.23 -0.76
CA SER A 81 -6.10 0.48 -2.20
C SER A 81 -7.43 1.18 -2.53
N THR A 82 -8.47 0.91 -1.74
CA THR A 82 -9.78 1.56 -1.86
C THR A 82 -9.69 3.09 -1.71
N ARG A 83 -8.67 3.59 -1.00
CA ARG A 83 -8.48 5.02 -0.72
C ARG A 83 -7.90 5.78 -1.91
N THR A 84 -7.06 5.16 -2.73
CA THR A 84 -6.45 5.80 -3.93
C THR A 84 -7.46 6.10 -5.03
N ARG A 85 -8.55 5.32 -5.14
CA ARG A 85 -9.64 5.62 -6.09
C ARG A 85 -10.41 6.90 -5.75
N MET A 86 -10.38 7.37 -4.50
CA MET A 86 -11.14 8.57 -4.09
C MET A 86 -10.36 9.87 -4.25
N ILE A 87 -9.02 9.85 -4.15
CA ILE A 87 -8.20 11.07 -4.23
C ILE A 87 -8.11 11.59 -5.68
N PHE A 88 -7.98 10.69 -6.67
CA PHE A 88 -8.06 11.07 -8.09
C PHE A 88 -9.43 11.64 -8.48
N GLY A 89 -10.52 11.17 -7.86
CA GLY A 89 -11.87 11.69 -8.10
C GLY A 89 -12.09 13.11 -7.54
N MET A 90 -11.41 13.48 -6.46
CA MET A 90 -11.63 14.76 -5.77
C MET A 90 -10.83 15.91 -6.37
N ILE A 91 -9.67 15.63 -6.98
CA ILE A 91 -8.88 16.64 -7.72
C ILE A 91 -9.57 17.00 -9.07
N SER A 92 -10.39 16.11 -9.63
CA SER A 92 -11.17 16.41 -10.83
C SER A 92 -12.36 17.35 -10.58
N PHE A 93 -12.90 17.43 -9.35
CA PHE A 93 -14.09 18.24 -9.06
C PHE A 93 -13.78 19.70 -8.69
N SER A 94 -12.60 19.98 -8.12
CA SER A 94 -12.18 21.36 -7.78
C SER A 94 -11.76 22.17 -9.01
N LEU A 95 -11.19 21.52 -10.04
CA LEU A 95 -10.80 22.22 -11.27
C LEU A 95 -12.00 22.59 -12.17
N LEU A 96 -13.15 21.92 -11.99
CA LEU A 96 -14.39 22.25 -12.70
C LEU A 96 -15.06 23.55 -12.19
N PHE A 97 -14.85 23.92 -10.92
CA PHE A 97 -15.45 25.13 -10.35
C PHE A 97 -14.70 26.42 -10.70
N PHE A 98 -13.41 26.33 -11.04
CA PHE A 98 -12.64 27.51 -11.46
C PHE A 98 -12.98 27.96 -12.89
N PHE A 99 -13.35 27.06 -13.80
CA PHE A 99 -13.74 27.42 -15.16
C PHE A 99 -15.16 28.01 -15.26
N SER A 100 -16.08 27.68 -14.35
CA SER A 100 -17.43 28.26 -14.37
C SER A 100 -17.46 29.74 -13.97
N SER A 101 -16.47 30.22 -13.21
CA SER A 101 -16.43 31.62 -12.74
C SER A 101 -15.83 32.59 -13.76
N ILE A 102 -15.10 32.09 -14.78
CA ILE A 102 -14.50 32.92 -15.83
C ILE A 102 -15.48 33.16 -16.99
N VAL A 103 -16.37 32.22 -17.29
CA VAL A 103 -17.34 32.38 -18.39
C VAL A 103 -18.50 33.33 -18.03
N LEU A 104 -18.88 33.44 -16.76
CA LEU A 104 -20.01 34.29 -16.35
C LEU A 104 -19.71 35.79 -16.29
N LYS A 105 -18.44 36.21 -16.39
CA LYS A 105 -18.03 37.62 -16.27
C LYS A 105 -17.86 38.36 -17.61
N SER A 106 -18.19 37.71 -18.73
CA SER A 106 -18.09 38.26 -20.08
C SER A 106 -19.45 38.54 -20.75
N ILE A 107 -20.56 38.49 -19.99
CA ILE A 107 -21.93 38.71 -20.51
C ILE A 107 -22.70 39.72 -19.63
N SER A 108 -22.02 40.72 -19.08
CA SER A 108 -22.65 41.90 -18.50
C SER A 108 -21.93 43.16 -18.97
#